data_AF-A0A8S4RKS3-F1
#
_entry.id   AF-A0A8S4RKS3-F1
#
_cell.length_a   1.000
_cell.length_b   1.000
_cell.length_c   1.000
_cell.angle_alpha   90.00
_cell.angle_beta   90.00
_cell.angle_gamma   90.00
#
_symmetry.space_group_name_H-M   'P 1'
#
loop_
_entity.id
_entity.type
_entity.pdbx_description
1 polymer ?
#
loop_
_entity_poly.entity_id
_entity_poly.type
_entity_poly.pdbx_seq_one_letter_code
_entity_poly.pdbx_strand_id
1 'polypeptide(L)'
;MDTQSSGTLQSPSTYSGSSKTGSSKSGGTERGEEDLTKDNAASPIDLECHIQAERITKILDEAVYKTKLALCLSNLVQEYRTLSSILTTQHMDDLIFIFEQYDNPLFSTSLLNMAAMDDIKGTKVAPGLEYLLVLEQFRDLMVRQMDTTAAEELTAKINTRKLEGSNEKLREKIREYTENLKTESKRFEETMAMKADIISKLEKELALLNYEADVKLKKKILDSDRQMVLATRAHIVKNEVLLEEEVESREMYENLLRVHLIDEKNQRARRFKVETQLLSWLQKYDLEMGDKQVELDEFTEKYEDEIEKCENLEIKLAEQDKEYIPLMAEREEEYHQEMTEKLNKFKVEHAARVIQMAWRDVLANRAEKKKLKKLQKKMQAAQAAAEKKAAKK
;
A
#
# COMPACT_ATOMS: atom_id res chain seq x y z
N MET A 1 1.83 0.54 -9.22
CA MET A 1 2.60 -0.05 -8.10
C MET A 1 1.96 -1.38 -7.82
N ASP A 2 2.59 -2.50 -8.22
CA ASP A 2 2.27 -3.84 -7.72
C ASP A 2 3.39 -4.78 -8.17
N THR A 3 4.26 -5.14 -7.24
CA THR A 3 5.33 -6.13 -7.40
C THR A 3 4.99 -7.33 -6.54
N GLN A 4 4.51 -8.41 -7.15
CA GLN A 4 4.38 -9.71 -6.50
C GLN A 4 5.71 -10.47 -6.65
N SER A 5 6.41 -10.62 -5.53
CA SER A 5 7.62 -11.43 -5.40
C SER A 5 7.30 -12.62 -4.50
N SER A 6 7.07 -13.78 -5.10
CA SER A 6 6.93 -15.05 -4.40
C SER A 6 8.31 -15.64 -4.12
N GLY A 7 8.66 -15.77 -2.84
CA GLY A 7 9.84 -16.48 -2.38
C GLY A 7 9.52 -17.26 -1.12
N THR A 8 9.28 -18.57 -1.27
CA THR A 8 9.17 -19.51 -0.16
C THR A 8 10.36 -20.46 -0.20
N LEU A 9 11.22 -20.32 0.82
CA LEU A 9 12.33 -21.21 1.13
C LEU A 9 11.80 -22.44 1.90
N GLN A 10 12.19 -23.64 1.48
CA GLN A 10 12.16 -24.83 2.33
C GLN A 10 13.51 -25.55 2.30
N SER A 11 13.92 -25.96 3.49
CA SER A 11 15.26 -26.34 3.94
C SER A 11 15.77 -27.69 3.42
N PRO A 12 17.09 -27.96 3.51
CA PRO A 12 17.70 -29.18 2.98
C PRO A 12 17.62 -30.37 3.95
N SER A 13 17.32 -31.53 3.36
CA SER A 13 17.33 -32.87 3.94
C SER A 13 18.76 -33.34 4.24
N THR A 14 19.01 -33.77 5.48
CA THR A 14 20.26 -34.39 5.92
C THR A 14 20.19 -35.91 5.82
N TYR A 15 20.85 -36.44 4.79
CA TYR A 15 21.86 -37.50 4.82
C TYR A 15 21.71 -38.65 5.87
N SER A 16 21.40 -39.86 5.41
CA SER A 16 21.75 -41.11 6.09
C SER A 16 22.44 -42.06 5.10
N GLY A 17 23.74 -42.30 5.31
CA GLY A 17 24.57 -43.16 4.47
C GLY A 17 25.43 -44.13 5.29
N SER A 18 25.00 -45.39 5.26
CA SER A 18 25.75 -46.66 5.18
C SER A 18 27.27 -46.74 5.50
N SER A 19 27.66 -47.80 6.25
CA SER A 19 28.76 -48.78 5.98
C SER A 19 29.22 -49.43 7.31
N LYS A 20 29.15 -50.75 7.58
CA LYS A 20 29.80 -51.95 6.99
C LYS A 20 31.28 -52.14 7.41
N THR A 21 31.54 -53.13 8.30
CA THR A 21 32.71 -54.06 8.46
C THR A 21 32.46 -54.83 9.78
N GLY A 22 32.63 -56.13 10.01
CA GLY A 22 33.49 -57.15 9.41
C GLY A 22 34.25 -57.92 10.53
N SER A 23 33.93 -59.21 10.74
CA SER A 23 34.89 -60.34 10.92
C SER A 23 35.85 -60.34 12.14
N SER A 24 35.93 -61.35 13.02
CA SER A 24 36.62 -62.66 12.90
C SER A 24 36.81 -63.20 14.36
N LYS A 25 36.51 -64.46 14.72
CA LYS A 25 37.26 -65.73 14.56
C LYS A 25 38.27 -66.05 15.69
N SER A 26 38.32 -67.36 16.02
CA SER A 26 39.27 -68.15 16.86
C SER A 26 38.90 -68.21 18.36
N GLY A 27 38.83 -69.37 19.03
CA GLY A 27 39.47 -70.69 18.89
C GLY A 27 40.00 -71.01 20.29
N GLY A 28 39.44 -71.95 21.07
CA GLY A 28 39.62 -73.39 20.93
C GLY A 28 40.86 -73.83 21.72
N THR A 29 40.72 -74.48 22.88
CA THR A 29 41.69 -75.48 23.36
C THR A 29 41.04 -76.39 24.42
N GLU A 30 41.03 -77.68 24.08
CA GLU A 30 40.68 -78.85 24.90
C GLU A 30 41.82 -79.24 25.87
N ARG A 31 41.56 -80.36 26.59
CA ARG A 31 42.41 -81.17 27.48
C ARG A 31 42.21 -80.81 28.94
N GLY A 32 41.79 -81.72 29.80
CA GLY A 32 41.87 -83.18 29.75
C GLY A 32 42.29 -83.56 31.16
N GLU A 33 41.38 -84.14 31.94
CA GLU A 33 41.72 -84.62 33.28
C GLU A 33 41.65 -86.14 33.27
N GLU A 34 42.85 -86.68 33.47
CA GLU A 34 43.22 -88.07 33.50
C GLU A 34 42.72 -88.72 34.79
N ASP A 35 42.19 -89.92 34.59
CA ASP A 35 41.99 -90.96 35.59
C ASP A 35 43.32 -91.30 36.27
N LEU A 36 43.39 -91.05 37.58
CA LEU A 36 44.44 -91.56 38.47
C LEU A 36 43.79 -92.19 39.70
N THR A 37 43.06 -93.27 39.45
CA THR A 37 42.93 -94.38 40.38
C THR A 37 44.31 -95.01 40.65
N LYS A 38 45.01 -94.53 41.68
CA LYS A 38 46.20 -95.21 42.22
C LYS A 38 46.28 -95.11 43.73
N ASP A 39 45.91 -96.22 44.36
CA ASP A 39 46.68 -96.87 45.44
C ASP A 39 47.47 -95.94 46.35
N ASN A 40 46.75 -95.23 47.23
CA ASN A 40 47.32 -94.77 48.50
C ASN A 40 47.40 -95.96 49.47
N ALA A 41 48.19 -96.98 49.10
CA ALA A 41 48.92 -97.72 50.11
C ALA A 41 49.99 -96.74 50.60
N ALA A 42 49.67 -95.99 51.66
CA ALA A 42 50.58 -95.04 52.28
C ALA A 42 51.97 -95.68 52.33
N SER A 43 52.92 -95.05 51.64
CA SER A 43 54.31 -95.49 51.66
C SER A 43 54.71 -95.69 53.12
N PRO A 44 55.51 -96.70 53.49
CA PRO A 44 55.98 -96.84 54.87
C PRO A 44 56.59 -95.54 55.43
N ILE A 45 57.09 -94.67 54.54
CA ILE A 45 57.58 -93.33 54.85
C ILE A 45 56.44 -92.35 55.16
N ASP A 46 55.33 -92.37 54.42
CA ASP A 46 54.16 -91.53 54.67
C ASP A 46 53.44 -91.94 55.95
N LEU A 47 53.40 -93.26 56.24
CA LEU A 47 52.84 -93.77 57.49
C LEU A 47 53.71 -93.34 58.69
N GLU A 48 55.04 -93.42 58.56
CA GLU A 48 55.98 -92.95 59.59
C GLU A 48 55.88 -91.43 59.79
N CYS A 49 55.80 -90.64 58.71
CA CYS A 49 55.59 -89.19 58.79
C CYS A 49 54.24 -88.85 59.43
N HIS A 50 53.17 -89.58 59.11
CA HIS A 50 51.86 -89.40 59.72
C HIS A 50 51.88 -89.75 61.22
N ILE A 51 52.55 -90.83 61.60
CA ILE A 51 52.75 -91.22 63.01
C ILE A 51 53.57 -90.17 63.76
N GLN A 52 54.65 -89.66 63.15
CA GLN A 52 55.44 -88.57 63.74
C GLN A 52 54.61 -87.29 63.85
N ALA A 53 53.78 -87.01 62.85
CA ALA A 53 52.90 -85.86 62.85
C ALA A 53 51.86 -85.91 63.97
N GLU A 54 51.25 -87.08 64.15
CA GLU A 54 50.29 -87.33 65.23
C GLU A 54 50.97 -87.21 66.61
N ARG A 55 52.21 -87.70 66.74
CA ARG A 55 53.00 -87.56 67.98
C ARG A 55 53.33 -86.10 68.30
N ILE A 56 53.81 -85.35 67.32
CA ILE A 56 54.15 -83.92 67.50
C ILE A 56 52.89 -83.12 67.83
N THR A 57 51.77 -83.39 67.16
CA THR A 57 50.49 -82.74 67.45
C THR A 57 50.03 -83.06 68.87
N LYS A 58 50.13 -84.31 69.33
CA LYS A 58 49.83 -84.69 70.71
C LYS A 58 50.72 -83.97 71.73
N ILE A 59 52.01 -83.86 71.46
CA ILE A 59 52.96 -83.14 72.34
C ILE A 59 52.58 -81.65 72.41
N LEU A 60 52.24 -81.03 71.28
CA LEU A 60 51.83 -79.63 71.23
C LEU A 60 50.49 -79.41 71.92
N ASP A 61 49.51 -80.28 71.72
CA ASP A 61 48.21 -80.24 72.41
C ASP A 61 48.37 -80.38 73.92
N GLU A 62 49.24 -81.29 74.36
CA GLU A 62 49.55 -81.49 75.76
C GLU A 62 50.31 -80.29 76.36
N ALA A 63 51.22 -79.67 75.60
CA ALA A 63 51.92 -78.45 76.02
C ALA A 63 50.96 -77.25 76.12
N VAL A 64 50.08 -77.05 75.13
CA VAL A 64 49.02 -76.04 75.16
C VAL A 64 48.09 -76.28 76.35
N TYR A 65 47.66 -77.52 76.59
CA TYR A 65 46.80 -77.89 77.71
C TYR A 65 47.46 -77.65 79.07
N LYS A 66 48.72 -78.07 79.25
CA LYS A 66 49.49 -77.83 80.49
C LYS A 66 49.72 -76.35 80.72
N THR A 67 49.95 -75.57 79.66
CA THR A 67 50.12 -74.12 79.75
C THR A 67 48.81 -73.44 80.15
N LYS A 68 47.66 -73.83 79.56
CA LYS A 68 46.32 -73.39 79.99
C LYS A 68 46.10 -73.68 81.47
N LEU A 69 46.41 -74.90 81.91
CA LEU A 69 46.25 -75.33 83.29
C LEU A 69 47.10 -74.49 84.25
N ALA A 70 48.39 -74.28 83.92
CA ALA A 70 49.32 -73.48 84.72
C ALA A 70 48.87 -72.02 84.88
N LEU A 71 48.27 -71.44 83.84
CA LEU A 71 47.74 -70.08 83.88
C LEU A 71 46.48 -69.98 84.76
N CYS A 72 45.58 -70.96 84.64
CA CYS A 72 44.37 -71.02 85.47
C CYS A 72 44.66 -71.28 86.96
N LEU A 73 45.77 -71.95 87.28
CA LEU A 73 46.15 -72.28 88.66
C LEU A 73 46.29 -71.03 89.54
N SER A 74 46.90 -69.96 89.00
CA SER A 74 47.11 -68.71 89.74
C SER A 74 45.78 -68.01 90.12
N ASN A 75 44.76 -68.12 89.28
CA ASN A 75 43.43 -67.59 89.54
C ASN A 75 42.62 -68.49 90.49
N LEU A 76 42.78 -69.81 90.38
CA LEU A 76 42.15 -70.77 91.32
C LEU A 76 42.61 -70.55 92.76
N VAL A 77 43.90 -70.25 92.96
CA VAL A 77 44.50 -70.05 94.29
C VAL A 77 44.05 -68.72 94.94
N GLN A 78 43.72 -67.69 94.15
CA GLN A 78 43.22 -66.40 94.69
C GLN A 78 41.80 -66.50 95.27
N GLU A 79 40.99 -67.44 94.78
CA GLU A 79 39.63 -67.68 95.29
C GLU A 79 39.62 -68.85 96.28
N TYR A 80 40.16 -68.62 97.47
CA TYR A 80 40.29 -69.64 98.53
C TYR A 80 38.95 -70.33 98.88
N ARG A 81 37.82 -69.61 98.79
CA ARG A 81 36.47 -70.14 99.00
C ARG A 81 36.07 -71.18 97.96
N THR A 82 36.46 -70.98 96.71
CA THR A 82 36.14 -71.87 95.59
C THR A 82 37.03 -73.11 95.66
N LEU A 83 38.30 -72.92 96.04
CA LEU A 83 39.24 -74.02 96.28
C LEU A 83 38.76 -74.93 97.43
N SER A 84 38.27 -74.34 98.53
CA SER A 84 37.79 -75.10 99.70
C SER A 84 36.47 -75.83 99.47
N SER A 85 35.71 -75.52 98.42
CA SER A 85 34.49 -76.28 98.07
C SER A 85 34.77 -77.47 97.17
N ILE A 86 35.91 -77.46 96.46
CA ILE A 86 36.27 -78.48 95.47
C ILE A 86 37.25 -79.49 96.08
N LEU A 87 38.19 -79.02 96.89
CA LEU A 87 39.15 -79.88 97.57
C LEU A 87 38.58 -80.36 98.90
N THR A 88 38.85 -81.62 99.23
CA THR A 88 38.52 -82.16 100.56
C THR A 88 39.35 -81.42 101.61
N THR A 89 38.86 -81.38 102.85
CA THR A 89 39.57 -80.77 103.98
C THR A 89 40.99 -81.28 104.14
N GLN A 90 41.23 -82.58 103.91
CA GLN A 90 42.58 -83.16 103.92
C GLN A 90 43.50 -82.53 102.85
N HIS A 91 43.02 -82.36 101.61
CA HIS A 91 43.80 -81.74 100.54
C HIS A 91 44.02 -80.25 100.76
N MET A 92 43.06 -79.58 101.40
CA MET A 92 43.23 -78.20 101.84
C MET A 92 44.28 -78.09 102.93
N ASP A 93 44.28 -78.99 103.92
CA ASP A 93 45.29 -79.03 104.98
C ASP A 93 46.68 -79.35 104.42
N ASP A 94 46.79 -80.24 103.43
CA ASP A 94 48.05 -80.51 102.71
C ASP A 94 48.50 -79.29 101.89
N LEU A 95 47.59 -78.58 101.22
CA LEU A 95 47.91 -77.34 100.49
C LEU A 95 48.33 -76.22 101.43
N ILE A 96 47.66 -76.06 102.57
CA ILE A 96 48.03 -75.12 103.63
C ILE A 96 49.39 -75.50 104.18
N PHE A 97 49.65 -76.79 104.46
CA PHE A 97 50.96 -77.28 104.94
C PHE A 97 52.06 -77.03 103.91
N ILE A 98 51.80 -77.24 102.62
CA ILE A 98 52.75 -76.94 101.54
C ILE A 98 52.98 -75.43 101.44
N PHE A 99 51.93 -74.60 101.51
CA PHE A 99 52.07 -73.15 101.49
C PHE A 99 52.79 -72.62 102.74
N GLU A 100 52.53 -73.15 103.94
CA GLU A 100 53.22 -72.82 105.19
C GLU A 100 54.70 -73.26 105.16
N GLN A 101 55.02 -74.40 104.52
CA GLN A 101 56.41 -74.80 104.25
C GLN A 101 57.12 -73.84 103.30
N TYR A 102 56.40 -73.27 102.33
CA TYR A 102 56.94 -72.29 101.38
C TYR A 102 57.03 -70.86 101.94
N ASP A 103 56.25 -70.53 102.98
CA ASP A 103 56.28 -69.23 103.68
C ASP A 103 57.35 -69.11 104.78
N ASN A 104 58.29 -70.06 104.86
CA ASN A 104 59.45 -69.94 105.73
C ASN A 104 60.34 -68.75 105.28
N PRO A 105 60.53 -67.70 106.11
CA PRO A 105 61.18 -66.44 105.70
C PRO A 105 62.65 -66.58 105.30
N LEU A 106 63.25 -67.76 105.47
CA LEU A 106 64.60 -68.08 104.98
C LEU A 106 64.66 -68.42 103.49
N PHE A 107 63.51 -68.61 102.80
CA PHE A 107 63.46 -68.80 101.35
C PHE A 107 62.81 -67.65 100.58
N SER A 108 62.11 -66.71 101.25
CA SER A 108 61.35 -65.65 100.57
C SER A 108 62.10 -64.34 100.29
N THR A 109 63.34 -64.19 100.77
CA THR A 109 64.12 -62.95 100.56
C THR A 109 65.13 -62.99 99.41
N SER A 110 65.35 -64.15 98.76
CA SER A 110 66.37 -64.27 97.69
C SER A 110 65.82 -64.28 96.26
N LEU A 111 64.50 -64.35 96.02
CA LEU A 111 63.97 -64.51 94.65
C LEU A 111 62.63 -63.82 94.38
N LEU A 112 62.25 -62.80 95.15
CA LEU A 112 61.10 -61.95 94.83
C LEU A 112 61.52 -60.50 94.72
N ASN A 113 61.89 -60.15 93.48
CA ASN A 113 62.05 -58.77 93.04
C ASN A 113 60.67 -58.09 93.10
N MET A 114 60.34 -57.42 94.21
CA MET A 114 59.09 -56.65 94.35
C MET A 114 58.94 -55.57 93.25
N ALA A 115 60.03 -55.21 92.57
CA ALA A 115 60.01 -54.29 91.42
C ALA A 115 59.34 -54.87 90.15
N ALA A 116 59.09 -56.18 90.07
CA ALA A 116 58.48 -56.80 88.87
C ALA A 116 56.95 -56.98 88.96
N MET A 117 56.33 -56.70 90.11
CA MET A 117 54.88 -56.88 90.32
C MET A 117 54.06 -55.59 90.18
N ASP A 118 54.70 -54.40 90.22
CA ASP A 118 53.99 -53.11 90.07
C ASP A 118 53.71 -52.72 88.61
N ASP A 119 54.26 -53.44 87.62
CA ASP A 119 54.03 -53.20 86.19
C ASP A 119 52.84 -53.99 85.58
N ILE A 120 52.09 -54.74 86.39
CA ILE A 120 50.95 -55.58 85.93
C ILE A 120 49.58 -54.90 86.20
N LYS A 121 49.54 -53.65 86.65
CA LYS A 121 48.27 -52.91 86.87
C LYS A 121 47.75 -52.12 85.66
N GLY A 122 48.45 -52.15 84.52
CA GLY A 122 48.03 -51.47 83.29
C GLY A 122 47.46 -52.42 82.24
N THR A 123 46.14 -52.68 82.30
CA THR A 123 45.27 -53.14 81.18
C THR A 123 45.96 -53.74 79.96
N LYS A 124 46.64 -54.88 80.13
CA LYS A 124 47.03 -55.77 79.04
C LYS A 124 46.86 -57.19 79.53
N VAL A 125 46.15 -57.95 78.70
CA VAL A 125 45.98 -59.40 78.74
C VAL A 125 47.18 -60.06 79.45
N ALA A 126 46.91 -60.86 80.49
CA ALA A 126 47.96 -61.50 81.29
C ALA A 126 49.06 -62.06 80.35
N PRO A 127 50.35 -61.75 80.56
CA PRO A 127 51.43 -62.12 79.62
C PRO A 127 51.44 -63.60 79.22
N GLY A 128 50.94 -64.48 80.10
CA GLY A 128 50.78 -65.89 79.81
C GLY A 128 49.67 -66.22 78.79
N LEU A 129 48.61 -65.41 78.70
CA LEU A 129 47.54 -65.59 77.71
C LEU A 129 48.00 -65.20 76.29
N GLU A 130 48.86 -64.19 76.16
CA GLU A 130 49.49 -63.84 74.87
C GLU A 130 50.44 -64.95 74.40
N TYR A 131 51.25 -65.49 75.32
CA TYR A 131 52.08 -66.68 75.04
C TYR A 131 51.24 -67.88 74.60
N LEU A 132 50.11 -68.13 75.27
CA LEU A 132 49.19 -69.20 74.90
C LEU A 132 48.61 -68.99 73.50
N LEU A 133 48.18 -67.77 73.16
CA LEU A 133 47.64 -67.44 71.83
C LEU A 133 48.69 -67.67 70.73
N VAL A 134 49.94 -67.26 70.97
CA VAL A 134 51.05 -67.52 70.05
C VAL A 134 51.34 -69.02 69.95
N LEU A 135 51.26 -69.77 71.06
CA LEU A 135 51.45 -71.23 71.05
C LEU A 135 50.35 -71.95 70.27
N GLU A 136 49.09 -71.52 70.39
CA GLU A 136 47.96 -72.03 69.61
C GLU A 136 48.10 -71.70 68.12
N GLN A 137 48.50 -70.47 67.78
CA GLN A 137 48.77 -70.09 66.39
C GLN A 137 49.94 -70.88 65.79
N PHE A 138 51.00 -71.11 66.58
CA PHE A 138 52.14 -71.92 66.18
C PHE A 138 51.73 -73.38 65.97
N ARG A 139 50.91 -73.94 66.87
CA ARG A 139 50.33 -75.28 66.73
C ARG A 139 49.50 -75.39 65.45
N ASP A 140 48.61 -74.45 65.18
CA ASP A 140 47.79 -74.45 63.96
C ASP A 140 48.63 -74.27 62.68
N LEU A 141 49.72 -73.49 62.74
CA LEU A 141 50.66 -73.35 61.63
C LEU A 141 51.40 -74.67 61.38
N MET A 142 51.91 -75.31 62.43
CA MET A 142 52.64 -76.58 62.36
C MET A 142 51.75 -77.71 61.85
N VAL A 143 50.51 -77.80 62.34
CA VAL A 143 49.52 -78.77 61.84
C VAL A 143 49.27 -78.55 60.35
N ARG A 144 48.99 -77.31 59.91
CA ARG A 144 48.83 -77.02 58.47
C ARG A 144 50.08 -77.35 57.67
N GLN A 145 51.27 -77.06 58.19
CA GLN A 145 52.53 -77.31 57.49
C GLN A 145 52.86 -78.81 57.37
N MET A 146 52.37 -79.61 58.30
CA MET A 146 52.53 -81.06 58.31
C MET A 146 51.47 -81.77 57.43
N ASP A 147 50.29 -81.15 57.28
CA ASP A 147 49.24 -81.62 56.37
C ASP A 147 49.48 -81.20 54.91
N THR A 148 50.28 -80.15 54.66
CA THR A 148 50.64 -79.74 53.30
C THR A 148 51.74 -80.61 52.72
N THR A 149 51.45 -81.26 51.60
CA THR A 149 52.44 -82.04 50.85
C THR A 149 53.37 -81.13 50.03
N ALA A 150 54.61 -81.57 49.78
CA ALA A 150 55.57 -80.82 48.97
C ALA A 150 55.07 -80.52 47.53
N ALA A 151 54.17 -81.37 47.01
CA ALA A 151 53.50 -81.16 45.73
C ALA A 151 52.50 -80.00 45.77
N GLU A 152 51.75 -79.86 46.86
CA GLU A 152 50.82 -78.75 47.09
C GLU A 152 51.56 -77.43 47.28
N GLU A 153 52.68 -77.42 48.03
CA GLU A 153 53.51 -76.22 48.22
C GLU A 153 54.13 -75.72 46.90
N LEU A 154 54.64 -76.63 46.07
CA LEU A 154 55.17 -76.30 44.75
C LEU A 154 54.06 -75.75 43.83
N THR A 155 52.87 -76.35 43.86
CA THR A 155 51.71 -75.92 43.08
C THR A 155 51.23 -74.54 43.53
N ALA A 156 51.16 -74.29 44.84
CA ALA A 156 50.84 -72.98 45.41
C ALA A 156 51.83 -71.93 44.93
N LYS A 157 53.15 -72.21 44.99
CA LYS A 157 54.21 -71.28 44.55
C LYS A 157 54.15 -70.97 43.06
N ILE A 158 53.87 -71.97 42.22
CA ILE A 158 53.67 -71.78 40.77
C ILE A 158 52.44 -70.89 40.52
N ASN A 159 51.35 -71.14 41.25
CA ASN A 159 50.13 -70.34 41.14
C ASN A 159 50.34 -68.90 41.62
N THR A 160 51.09 -68.67 42.70
CA THR A 160 51.46 -67.33 43.17
C THR A 160 52.24 -66.58 42.10
N ARG A 161 53.25 -67.19 41.48
CA ARG A 161 54.00 -66.55 40.38
C ARG A 161 53.15 -66.25 39.15
N LYS A 162 52.22 -67.16 38.79
CA LYS A 162 51.25 -66.91 37.71
C LYS A 162 50.32 -65.73 38.04
N LEU A 163 49.85 -65.66 39.29
CA LEU A 163 49.04 -64.55 39.78
C LEU A 163 49.83 -63.25 39.79
N GLU A 164 51.09 -63.24 40.24
CA GLU A 164 51.97 -62.08 40.19
C GLU A 164 52.20 -61.60 38.76
N GLY A 165 52.50 -62.50 37.83
CA GLY A 165 52.66 -62.16 36.42
C GLY A 165 51.38 -61.64 35.77
N SER A 166 50.21 -62.17 36.17
CA SER A 166 48.90 -61.65 35.75
C SER A 166 48.62 -60.27 36.34
N ASN A 167 48.92 -60.08 37.63
CA ASN A 167 48.72 -58.84 38.35
C ASN A 167 49.62 -57.72 37.80
N GLU A 168 50.86 -58.04 37.43
CA GLU A 168 51.75 -57.07 36.77
C GLU A 168 51.21 -56.64 35.41
N LYS A 169 50.72 -57.59 34.59
CA LYS A 169 50.04 -57.27 33.32
C LYS A 169 48.78 -56.42 33.55
N LEU A 170 48.02 -56.69 34.61
CA LEU A 170 46.85 -55.88 34.96
C LEU A 170 47.26 -54.47 35.40
N ARG A 171 48.32 -54.32 36.19
CA ARG A 171 48.88 -53.02 36.59
C ARG A 171 49.37 -52.23 35.38
N GLU A 172 50.01 -52.89 34.42
CA GLU A 172 50.44 -52.26 33.16
C GLU A 172 49.24 -51.76 32.35
N LYS A 173 48.19 -52.60 32.19
CA LYS A 173 46.94 -52.18 31.55
C LYS A 173 46.25 -51.03 32.28
N ILE A 174 46.21 -51.06 33.61
CA ILE A 174 45.66 -49.95 34.41
C ILE A 174 46.45 -48.67 34.14
N ARG A 175 47.79 -48.75 34.07
CA ARG A 175 48.65 -47.62 33.77
C ARG A 175 48.39 -47.07 32.37
N GLU A 176 48.32 -47.94 31.38
CA GLU A 176 47.99 -47.58 29.98
C GLU A 176 46.62 -46.90 29.89
N TYR A 177 45.58 -47.48 30.49
CA TYR A 177 44.25 -46.87 30.50
C TYR A 177 44.20 -45.56 31.27
N THR A 178 44.95 -45.44 32.37
CA THR A 178 45.04 -44.18 33.12
C THR A 178 45.70 -43.10 32.28
N GLU A 179 46.74 -43.44 31.51
CA GLU A 179 47.43 -42.49 30.65
C GLU A 179 46.56 -42.10 29.44
N ASN A 180 45.90 -43.06 28.80
CA ASN A 180 44.96 -42.80 27.72
C ASN A 180 43.78 -41.93 28.19
N LEU A 181 43.28 -42.14 29.41
CA LEU A 181 42.23 -41.32 29.99
C LEU A 181 42.71 -39.89 30.22
N LYS A 182 43.95 -39.69 30.69
CA LYS A 182 44.54 -38.35 30.86
C LYS A 182 44.72 -37.63 29.53
N THR A 183 45.23 -38.30 28.50
CA THR A 183 45.44 -37.69 27.18
C THR A 183 44.12 -37.31 26.52
N GLU A 184 43.12 -38.19 26.58
CA GLU A 184 41.77 -37.89 26.07
C GLU A 184 41.07 -36.80 26.88
N SER A 185 41.20 -36.79 28.22
CA SER A 185 40.66 -35.72 29.07
C SER A 185 41.28 -34.36 28.72
N LYS A 186 42.61 -34.32 28.54
CA LYS A 186 43.32 -33.10 28.14
C LYS A 186 42.87 -32.62 26.76
N ARG A 187 42.76 -33.53 25.79
CA ARG A 187 42.27 -33.20 24.45
C ARG A 187 40.84 -32.68 24.49
N PHE A 188 39.99 -33.30 25.30
CA PHE A 188 38.61 -32.85 25.50
C PHE A 188 38.57 -31.43 26.09
N GLU A 189 39.34 -31.15 27.14
CA GLU A 189 39.46 -29.82 27.75
C GLU A 189 39.92 -28.76 26.74
N GLU A 190 40.96 -29.06 25.94
CA GLU A 190 41.44 -28.17 24.87
C GLU A 190 40.35 -27.89 23.83
N THR A 191 39.63 -28.93 23.39
CA THR A 191 38.52 -28.73 22.43
C THR A 191 37.35 -27.96 23.03
N MET A 192 37.05 -28.15 24.31
CA MET A 192 36.01 -27.42 25.02
C MET A 192 36.38 -25.95 25.19
N ALA A 193 37.63 -25.66 25.52
CA ALA A 193 38.14 -24.29 25.60
C ALA A 193 38.03 -23.57 24.24
N MET A 194 38.47 -24.22 23.15
CA MET A 194 38.34 -23.65 21.79
C MET A 194 36.87 -23.41 21.41
N LYS A 195 35.97 -24.34 21.72
CA LYS A 195 34.52 -24.16 21.46
C LYS A 195 33.94 -23.02 22.29
N ALA A 196 34.31 -22.89 23.57
CA ALA A 196 33.88 -21.81 24.43
C ALA A 196 34.33 -20.44 23.89
N ASP A 197 35.57 -20.35 23.39
CA ASP A 197 36.09 -19.13 22.76
C ASP A 197 35.33 -18.77 21.47
N ILE A 198 34.98 -19.77 20.65
CA ILE A 198 34.16 -19.56 19.44
C ILE A 198 32.76 -19.08 19.81
N ILE A 199 32.12 -19.70 20.81
CA ILE A 199 30.80 -19.28 21.29
C ILE A 199 30.85 -17.83 21.76
N SER A 200 31.85 -17.45 22.57
CA SER A 200 31.99 -16.07 23.03
C SER A 200 32.19 -15.05 21.90
N LYS A 201 32.92 -15.43 20.83
CA LYS A 201 33.08 -14.57 19.64
C LYS A 201 31.76 -14.41 18.88
N LEU A 202 31.04 -15.51 18.66
CA LEU A 202 29.75 -15.48 17.96
C LEU A 202 28.69 -14.71 18.74
N GLU A 203 28.67 -14.81 20.07
CA GLU A 203 27.77 -14.02 20.93
C GLU A 203 28.04 -12.52 20.80
N LYS A 204 29.32 -12.11 20.76
CA LYS A 204 29.70 -10.71 20.54
C LYS A 204 29.32 -10.22 19.15
N GLU A 205 29.54 -11.02 18.12
CA GLU A 205 29.17 -10.69 16.74
C GLU A 205 27.64 -10.55 16.60
N LEU A 206 26.87 -11.47 17.18
CA LEU A 206 25.41 -11.38 17.23
C LEU A 206 24.93 -10.13 17.95
N ALA A 207 25.55 -9.78 19.08
CA ALA A 207 25.21 -8.56 19.82
C ALA A 207 25.47 -7.29 18.99
N LEU A 208 26.61 -7.23 18.28
CA LEU A 208 26.94 -6.11 17.39
C LEU A 208 25.98 -6.02 16.20
N LEU A 209 25.66 -7.15 15.57
CA LEU A 209 24.74 -7.21 14.44
C LEU A 209 23.33 -6.75 14.85
N ASN A 210 22.85 -7.21 16.01
CA ASN A 210 21.56 -6.79 16.56
C ASN A 210 21.53 -5.29 16.88
N TYR A 211 22.59 -4.76 17.50
CA TYR A 211 22.71 -3.33 17.75
C TYR A 211 22.71 -2.51 16.45
N GLU A 212 23.46 -2.94 15.44
CA GLU A 212 23.50 -2.25 14.14
C GLU A 212 22.13 -2.30 13.43
N ALA A 213 21.44 -3.44 13.49
CA ALA A 213 20.10 -3.62 12.95
C ALA A 213 19.10 -2.68 13.64
N ASP A 214 19.14 -2.59 14.97
CA ASP A 214 18.29 -1.69 15.76
C ASP A 214 18.53 -0.22 15.41
N VAL A 215 19.79 0.20 15.27
CA VAL A 215 20.14 1.58 14.89
C VAL A 215 19.64 1.89 13.48
N LYS A 216 19.85 0.99 12.51
CA LYS A 216 19.37 1.16 11.13
C LYS A 216 17.85 1.22 11.07
N LEU A 217 17.17 0.36 11.82
CA LEU A 217 15.71 0.34 11.89
C LEU A 217 15.16 1.64 12.48
N LYS A 218 15.69 2.08 13.63
CA LYS A 218 15.30 3.35 14.26
C LYS A 218 15.51 4.54 13.33
N LYS A 219 16.66 4.59 12.64
CA LYS A 219 16.93 5.64 11.66
C LYS A 219 15.91 5.62 10.51
N LYS A 220 15.62 4.44 9.95
CA LYS A 220 14.65 4.30 8.86
C LYS A 220 13.23 4.70 9.27
N ILE A 221 12.83 4.39 10.50
CA ILE A 221 11.54 4.83 11.07
C ILE A 221 11.50 6.36 11.15
N LEU A 222 12.52 6.99 11.75
CA LEU A 222 12.57 8.46 11.88
C LEU A 222 12.60 9.17 10.52
N ASP A 223 13.38 8.66 9.56
CA ASP A 223 13.46 9.22 8.21
C ASP A 223 12.11 9.08 7.47
N SER A 224 11.46 7.92 7.61
CA SER A 224 10.13 7.66 7.04
C SER A 224 9.06 8.57 7.65
N ASP A 225 9.02 8.71 8.97
CA ASP A 225 8.07 9.58 9.68
C ASP A 225 8.26 11.04 9.27
N ARG A 226 9.51 11.50 9.16
CA ARG A 226 9.82 12.83 8.67
C ARG A 226 9.32 13.03 7.24
N GLN A 227 9.56 12.06 6.36
CA GLN A 227 9.10 12.13 4.97
C GLN A 227 7.57 12.14 4.88
N MET A 228 6.90 11.32 5.68
CA MET A 228 5.44 11.29 5.78
C MET A 228 4.90 12.65 6.22
N VAL A 229 5.44 13.24 7.30
CA VAL A 229 5.01 14.56 7.79
C VAL A 229 5.19 15.65 6.73
N LEU A 230 6.33 15.64 6.01
CA LEU A 230 6.56 16.60 4.92
C LEU A 230 5.57 16.40 3.76
N ALA A 231 5.29 15.15 3.38
CA ALA A 231 4.33 14.85 2.33
C ALA A 231 2.90 15.25 2.72
N THR A 232 2.48 14.95 3.96
CA THR A 232 1.18 15.37 4.48
C THR A 232 1.05 16.88 4.50
N ARG A 233 2.08 17.61 4.97
CA ARG A 233 2.06 19.08 4.97
C ARG A 233 1.99 19.66 3.56
N ALA A 234 2.77 19.12 2.62
CA ALA A 234 2.74 19.55 1.22
C ALA A 234 1.35 19.30 0.59
N HIS A 235 0.72 18.16 0.93
CA HIS A 235 -0.63 17.86 0.47
C HIS A 235 -1.67 18.81 1.07
N ILE A 236 -1.58 19.15 2.36
CA ILE A 236 -2.48 20.11 3.01
C ILE A 236 -2.39 21.47 2.32
N VAL A 237 -1.17 22.00 2.14
CA VAL A 237 -0.97 23.30 1.47
C VAL A 237 -1.50 23.27 0.04
N LYS A 238 -1.24 22.19 -0.71
CA LYS A 238 -1.79 22.05 -2.07
C LYS A 238 -3.32 22.01 -2.08
N ASN A 239 -3.92 21.33 -1.12
CA ASN A 239 -5.37 21.26 -1.00
C ASN A 239 -5.99 22.61 -0.64
N GLU A 240 -5.35 23.39 0.24
CA GLU A 240 -5.77 24.76 0.57
C GLU A 240 -5.75 25.66 -0.68
N VAL A 241 -4.68 25.61 -1.47
CA VAL A 241 -4.57 26.37 -2.73
C VAL A 241 -5.65 25.97 -3.73
N LEU A 242 -5.90 24.66 -3.91
CA LEU A 242 -6.95 24.19 -4.83
C LEU A 242 -8.36 24.60 -4.38
N LEU A 243 -8.62 24.63 -3.07
CA LEU A 243 -9.90 25.12 -2.53
C LEU A 243 -10.06 26.63 -2.76
N GLU A 244 -8.99 27.40 -2.61
CA GLU A 244 -9.00 28.84 -2.91
C GLU A 244 -9.26 29.11 -4.40
N GLU A 245 -8.58 28.38 -5.30
CA GLU A 245 -8.80 28.45 -6.76
C GLU A 245 -10.23 28.05 -7.17
N GLU A 246 -10.82 27.04 -6.49
CA GLU A 246 -12.22 26.63 -6.72
C GLU A 246 -13.20 27.75 -6.34
N VAL A 247 -12.98 28.37 -5.17
CA VAL A 247 -13.81 29.48 -4.69
C VAL A 247 -13.71 30.67 -5.65
N GLU A 248 -12.50 31.07 -6.03
CA GLU A 248 -12.26 32.17 -6.97
C GLU A 248 -12.95 31.90 -8.32
N SER A 249 -12.78 30.69 -8.88
CA SER A 249 -13.39 30.31 -10.15
C SER A 249 -14.92 30.36 -10.10
N ARG A 250 -15.51 29.89 -8.99
CA ARG A 250 -16.96 29.95 -8.78
C ARG A 250 -17.45 31.40 -8.68
N GLU A 251 -16.77 32.24 -7.92
CA GLU A 251 -17.13 33.67 -7.80
C GLU A 251 -17.02 34.40 -9.13
N MET A 252 -15.95 34.15 -9.91
CA MET A 252 -15.78 34.69 -11.25
C MET A 252 -16.93 34.28 -12.17
N TYR A 253 -17.33 33.01 -12.16
CA TYR A 253 -18.44 32.51 -12.95
C TYR A 253 -19.78 33.16 -12.54
N GLU A 254 -20.07 33.22 -11.24
CA GLU A 254 -21.30 33.85 -10.75
C GLU A 254 -21.37 35.35 -11.10
N ASN A 255 -20.24 36.05 -11.01
CA ASN A 255 -20.14 37.44 -11.40
C ASN A 255 -20.40 37.62 -12.90
N LEU A 256 -19.79 36.77 -13.75
CA LEU A 256 -19.99 36.80 -15.20
C LEU A 256 -21.44 36.50 -15.58
N LEU A 257 -22.04 35.49 -14.96
CA LEU A 257 -23.46 35.14 -15.14
C LEU A 257 -24.37 36.32 -14.78
N ARG A 258 -24.10 36.99 -13.65
CA ARG A 258 -24.86 38.17 -13.21
C ARG A 258 -24.78 39.30 -14.24
N VAL A 259 -23.59 39.59 -14.76
CA VAL A 259 -23.38 40.61 -15.81
C VAL A 259 -24.17 40.26 -17.07
N HIS A 260 -24.09 39.01 -17.54
CA HIS A 260 -24.83 38.58 -18.73
C HIS A 260 -26.34 38.67 -18.54
N LEU A 261 -26.88 38.28 -17.38
CA LEU A 261 -28.31 38.39 -17.10
C LEU A 261 -28.79 39.85 -17.09
N ILE A 262 -27.97 40.77 -16.56
CA ILE A 262 -28.27 42.21 -16.58
C ILE A 262 -28.25 42.75 -18.01
N ASP A 263 -27.23 42.41 -18.81
CA ASP A 263 -27.16 42.86 -20.19
C ASP A 263 -28.31 42.31 -21.03
N GLU A 264 -28.64 41.02 -20.88
CA GLU A 264 -29.78 40.38 -21.54
C GLU A 264 -31.10 41.10 -21.22
N LYS A 265 -31.36 41.39 -19.94
CA LYS A 265 -32.52 42.17 -19.51
C LYS A 265 -32.55 43.56 -20.14
N ASN A 266 -31.39 44.23 -20.22
CA ASN A 266 -31.27 45.54 -20.86
C ASN A 266 -31.52 45.46 -22.37
N GLN A 267 -31.04 44.42 -23.05
CA GLN A 267 -31.30 44.20 -24.48
C GLN A 267 -32.79 43.93 -24.73
N ARG A 268 -33.46 43.11 -23.92
CA ARG A 268 -34.91 42.91 -24.01
C ARG A 268 -35.67 44.23 -23.84
N ALA A 269 -35.28 45.05 -22.87
CA ALA A 269 -35.91 46.36 -22.66
C ALA A 269 -35.69 47.32 -23.83
N ARG A 270 -34.49 47.34 -24.43
CA ARG A 270 -34.20 48.10 -25.65
C ARG A 270 -35.04 47.61 -26.83
N ARG A 271 -35.09 46.30 -27.05
CA ARG A 271 -35.90 45.69 -28.11
C ARG A 271 -37.37 46.06 -27.97
N PHE A 272 -37.94 45.91 -26.77
CA PHE A 272 -39.32 46.27 -26.50
C PHE A 272 -39.63 47.75 -26.78
N LYS A 273 -38.72 48.67 -26.44
CA LYS A 273 -38.87 50.10 -26.76
C LYS A 273 -38.89 50.35 -28.27
N VAL A 274 -37.98 49.74 -29.02
CA VAL A 274 -37.90 49.88 -30.48
C VAL A 274 -39.14 49.26 -31.16
N GLU A 275 -39.56 48.07 -30.73
CA GLU A 275 -40.79 47.42 -31.21
C GLU A 275 -42.03 48.31 -30.96
N THR A 276 -42.13 48.91 -29.77
CA THR A 276 -43.22 49.85 -29.43
C THR A 276 -43.19 51.09 -30.32
N GLN A 277 -42.01 51.66 -30.59
CA GLN A 277 -41.85 52.81 -31.49
C GLN A 277 -42.24 52.46 -32.93
N LEU A 278 -41.83 51.29 -33.42
CA LEU A 278 -42.18 50.81 -34.75
C LEU A 278 -43.69 50.61 -34.90
N LEU A 279 -44.35 50.01 -33.90
CA LEU A 279 -45.81 49.87 -33.88
C LEU A 279 -46.51 51.23 -33.89
N SER A 280 -45.99 52.21 -33.15
CA SER A 280 -46.54 53.57 -33.15
C SER A 280 -46.39 54.25 -34.52
N TRP A 281 -45.26 54.07 -35.21
CA TRP A 281 -45.07 54.60 -36.57
C TRP A 281 -45.97 53.92 -37.59
N LEU A 282 -46.16 52.61 -37.50
CA LEU A 282 -47.09 51.88 -38.35
C LEU A 282 -48.53 52.37 -38.14
N GLN A 283 -48.99 52.49 -36.90
CA GLN A 283 -50.31 53.04 -36.60
C GLN A 283 -50.50 54.47 -37.16
N LYS A 284 -49.48 55.32 -37.05
CA LYS A 284 -49.53 56.67 -37.62
C LYS A 284 -49.61 56.64 -39.15
N TYR A 285 -48.81 55.78 -39.79
CA TYR A 285 -48.82 55.61 -41.23
C TYR A 285 -50.18 55.08 -41.72
N ASP A 286 -50.73 54.07 -41.06
CA ASP A 286 -52.03 53.49 -41.41
C ASP A 286 -53.15 54.53 -41.27
N LEU A 287 -53.11 55.37 -40.22
CA LEU A 287 -54.05 56.47 -40.05
C LEU A 287 -53.92 57.51 -41.16
N GLU A 288 -52.69 57.99 -41.44
CA GLU A 288 -52.43 59.00 -42.47
C GLU A 288 -52.80 58.49 -43.88
N MET A 289 -52.51 57.22 -44.19
CA MET A 289 -52.95 56.60 -45.44
C MET A 289 -54.47 56.46 -45.52
N GLY A 290 -55.13 56.15 -44.41
CA GLY A 290 -56.60 56.17 -44.32
C GLY A 290 -57.18 57.56 -44.61
N ASP A 291 -56.64 58.60 -43.96
CA ASP A 291 -57.05 59.98 -44.17
C ASP A 291 -56.82 60.42 -45.63
N LYS A 292 -55.67 60.05 -46.24
CA LYS A 292 -55.37 60.34 -47.64
C LYS A 292 -56.29 59.63 -48.62
N GLN A 293 -56.70 58.40 -48.30
CA GLN A 293 -57.68 57.67 -49.11
C GLN A 293 -59.03 58.39 -49.09
N VAL A 294 -59.49 58.82 -47.91
CA VAL A 294 -60.74 59.59 -47.78
C VAL A 294 -60.66 60.91 -48.56
N GLU A 295 -59.55 61.65 -48.44
CA GLU A 295 -59.34 62.89 -49.23
C GLU A 295 -59.39 62.62 -50.75
N LEU A 296 -58.78 61.52 -51.21
CA LEU A 296 -58.78 61.14 -52.62
C LEU A 296 -60.19 60.78 -53.10
N ASP A 297 -60.94 60.03 -52.30
CA ASP A 297 -62.32 59.65 -52.60
C ASP A 297 -63.21 60.92 -52.69
N GLU A 298 -63.06 61.87 -51.77
CA GLU A 298 -63.77 63.17 -51.83
C GLU A 298 -63.42 64.00 -53.08
N PHE A 299 -62.15 64.02 -53.50
CA PHE A 299 -61.76 64.73 -54.74
C PHE A 299 -62.30 64.03 -55.98
N THR A 300 -62.34 62.70 -55.97
CA THR A 300 -62.88 61.90 -57.06
C THR A 300 -64.38 62.16 -57.20
N GLU A 301 -65.13 62.14 -56.10
CA GLU A 301 -66.56 62.50 -56.08
C GLU A 301 -66.81 63.91 -56.62
N LYS A 302 -66.07 64.92 -56.13
CA LYS A 302 -66.19 66.31 -56.63
C LYS A 302 -65.86 66.44 -58.12
N TYR A 303 -64.90 65.67 -58.61
CA TYR A 303 -64.51 65.68 -60.01
C TYR A 303 -65.59 65.05 -60.90
N GLU A 304 -66.16 63.92 -60.46
CA GLU A 304 -67.29 63.26 -61.14
C GLU A 304 -68.52 64.18 -61.18
N ASP A 305 -68.86 64.83 -60.07
CA ASP A 305 -69.94 65.84 -60.01
C ASP A 305 -69.71 66.99 -61.00
N GLU A 306 -68.47 67.46 -61.14
CA GLU A 306 -68.15 68.58 -62.03
C GLU A 306 -68.17 68.16 -63.50
N ILE A 307 -67.75 66.92 -63.82
CA ILE A 307 -67.96 66.33 -65.15
C ILE A 307 -69.45 66.30 -65.48
N GLU A 308 -70.28 65.78 -64.58
CA GLU A 308 -71.72 65.69 -64.81
C GLU A 308 -72.34 67.08 -65.04
N LYS A 309 -71.90 68.10 -64.30
CA LYS A 309 -72.31 69.50 -64.54
C LYS A 309 -71.85 70.02 -65.89
N CYS A 310 -70.61 69.72 -66.31
CA CYS A 310 -70.09 70.13 -67.61
C CYS A 310 -70.91 69.49 -68.75
N GLU A 311 -71.14 68.17 -68.68
CA GLU A 311 -71.98 67.44 -69.64
C GLU A 311 -73.39 68.02 -69.70
N ASN A 312 -74.00 68.29 -68.54
CA ASN A 312 -75.33 68.92 -68.47
C ASN A 312 -75.36 70.34 -69.07
N LEU A 313 -74.29 71.13 -68.90
CA LEU A 313 -74.17 72.46 -69.50
C LEU A 313 -73.98 72.37 -71.02
N GLU A 314 -73.16 71.44 -71.50
CA GLU A 314 -72.98 71.19 -72.94
C GLU A 314 -74.30 70.79 -73.61
N ILE A 315 -75.10 69.94 -72.96
CA ILE A 315 -76.45 69.58 -73.43
C ILE A 315 -77.34 70.82 -73.52
N LYS A 316 -77.37 71.66 -72.47
CA LYS A 316 -78.16 72.91 -72.46
C LYS A 316 -77.70 73.91 -73.52
N LEU A 317 -76.40 74.01 -73.75
CA LEU A 317 -75.81 74.91 -74.75
C LEU A 317 -76.16 74.42 -76.16
N ALA A 318 -76.06 73.11 -76.42
CA ALA A 318 -76.50 72.50 -77.66
C ALA A 318 -78.01 72.65 -77.89
N GLU A 319 -78.82 72.67 -76.83
CA GLU A 319 -80.25 72.95 -76.92
C GLU A 319 -80.52 74.43 -77.24
N GLN A 320 -79.82 75.37 -76.61
CA GLN A 320 -79.90 76.80 -76.95
C GLN A 320 -79.45 77.09 -78.38
N ASP A 321 -78.39 76.44 -78.85
CA ASP A 321 -77.88 76.60 -80.21
C ASP A 321 -78.92 76.22 -81.27
N LYS A 322 -79.80 75.25 -80.99
CA LYS A 322 -80.90 74.90 -81.90
C LYS A 322 -81.88 76.05 -82.12
N GLU A 323 -82.06 76.93 -81.15
CA GLU A 323 -82.95 78.10 -81.26
C GLU A 323 -82.18 79.35 -81.73
N TYR A 324 -80.98 79.57 -81.19
CA TYR A 324 -80.19 80.75 -81.46
C TYR A 324 -79.63 80.80 -82.88
N ILE A 325 -79.14 79.67 -83.42
CA ILE A 325 -78.56 79.62 -84.77
C ILE A 325 -79.61 80.00 -85.84
N PRO A 326 -80.83 79.42 -85.87
CA PRO A 326 -81.86 79.84 -86.81
C PRO A 326 -82.27 81.30 -86.65
N LEU A 327 -82.43 81.79 -85.42
CA LEU A 327 -82.80 83.18 -85.14
C LEU A 327 -81.74 84.16 -85.67
N MET A 328 -80.46 83.85 -85.50
CA MET A 328 -79.36 84.65 -86.04
C MET A 328 -79.28 84.58 -87.56
N ALA A 329 -79.52 83.41 -88.15
CA ALA A 329 -79.61 83.25 -89.60
C ALA A 329 -80.79 84.06 -90.18
N GLU A 330 -81.96 84.05 -89.52
CA GLU A 330 -83.12 84.86 -89.90
C GLU A 330 -82.80 86.35 -89.80
N ARG A 331 -82.17 86.82 -88.71
CA ARG A 331 -81.72 88.21 -88.56
C ARG A 331 -80.70 88.61 -89.63
N GLU A 332 -79.75 87.74 -89.96
CA GLU A 332 -78.80 87.99 -91.05
C GLU A 332 -79.51 88.06 -92.40
N GLU A 333 -80.50 87.21 -92.64
CA GLU A 333 -81.32 87.24 -93.85
C GLU A 333 -82.16 88.52 -93.92
N GLU A 334 -82.78 88.96 -92.82
CA GLU A 334 -83.47 90.25 -92.71
C GLU A 334 -82.53 91.42 -93.03
N TYR A 335 -81.31 91.42 -92.47
CA TYR A 335 -80.31 92.46 -92.75
C TYR A 335 -79.88 92.44 -94.23
N HIS A 336 -79.70 91.25 -94.80
CA HIS A 336 -79.42 91.07 -96.23
C HIS A 336 -80.58 91.56 -97.11
N GLN A 337 -81.82 91.25 -96.74
CA GLN A 337 -83.02 91.72 -97.42
C GLN A 337 -83.11 93.25 -97.35
N GLU A 338 -82.97 93.85 -96.17
CA GLU A 338 -82.94 95.31 -96.00
C GLU A 338 -81.86 95.97 -96.85
N MET A 339 -80.65 95.42 -96.86
CA MET A 339 -79.55 95.99 -97.63
C MET A 339 -79.80 95.86 -99.14
N THR A 340 -80.39 94.74 -99.58
CA THR A 340 -80.81 94.52 -100.97
C THR A 340 -81.93 95.47 -101.38
N GLU A 341 -82.88 95.73 -100.49
CA GLU A 341 -83.93 96.74 -100.70
C GLU A 341 -83.37 98.15 -100.79
N LYS A 342 -82.45 98.53 -99.88
CA LYS A 342 -81.75 99.83 -99.93
C LYS A 342 -80.98 99.97 -101.25
N LEU A 343 -80.29 98.92 -101.70
CA LEU A 343 -79.59 98.88 -102.98
C LEU A 343 -80.56 98.98 -104.17
N ASN A 344 -81.70 98.30 -104.13
CA ASN A 344 -82.72 98.35 -105.18
C ASN A 344 -83.40 99.72 -105.24
N LYS A 345 -83.75 100.33 -104.09
CA LYS A 345 -84.23 101.71 -104.00
C LYS A 345 -83.21 102.67 -104.62
N PHE A 346 -81.94 102.53 -104.26
CA PHE A 346 -80.85 103.31 -104.86
C PHE A 346 -80.77 103.13 -106.37
N LYS A 347 -80.88 101.90 -106.89
CA LYS A 347 -80.89 101.62 -108.35
C LYS A 347 -82.07 102.28 -109.06
N VAL A 348 -83.27 102.19 -108.50
CA VAL A 348 -84.49 102.80 -109.07
C VAL A 348 -84.39 104.33 -109.05
N GLU A 349 -83.95 104.91 -107.93
CA GLU A 349 -83.71 106.36 -107.83
C GLU A 349 -82.61 106.83 -108.78
N HIS A 350 -81.52 106.07 -108.92
CA HIS A 350 -80.45 106.35 -109.86
C HIS A 350 -80.96 106.31 -111.30
N ALA A 351 -81.70 105.27 -111.68
CA ALA A 351 -82.34 105.18 -112.99
C ALA A 351 -83.30 106.35 -113.24
N ALA A 352 -84.13 106.71 -112.26
CA ALA A 352 -85.00 107.89 -112.34
C ALA A 352 -84.19 109.18 -112.53
N ARG A 353 -83.06 109.33 -111.82
CA ARG A 353 -82.16 110.49 -111.95
C ARG A 353 -81.52 110.57 -113.34
N VAL A 354 -81.08 109.43 -113.89
CA VAL A 354 -80.53 109.32 -115.26
C VAL A 354 -81.59 109.70 -116.30
N ILE A 355 -82.82 109.18 -116.17
CA ILE A 355 -83.95 109.54 -117.05
C ILE A 355 -84.27 111.04 -116.94
N GLN A 356 -84.33 111.59 -115.72
CA GLN A 356 -84.57 113.01 -115.49
C GLN A 356 -83.47 113.91 -116.07
N MET A 357 -82.20 113.50 -115.97
CA MET A 357 -81.07 114.18 -116.60
C MET A 357 -81.19 114.14 -118.13
N ALA A 358 -81.41 112.96 -118.72
CA ALA A 358 -81.59 112.83 -120.16
C ALA A 358 -82.77 113.69 -120.67
N TRP A 359 -83.86 113.78 -119.91
CA TRP A 359 -85.00 114.65 -120.23
C TRP A 359 -84.66 116.14 -120.12
N ARG A 360 -83.89 116.55 -119.10
CA ARG A 360 -83.36 117.92 -118.97
C ARG A 360 -82.43 118.28 -120.12
N ASP A 361 -81.59 117.35 -120.57
CA ASP A 361 -80.73 117.54 -121.74
C ASP A 361 -81.54 117.67 -123.03
N VAL A 362 -82.62 116.91 -123.20
CA VAL A 362 -83.57 117.09 -124.32
C VAL A 362 -84.24 118.47 -124.28
N LEU A 363 -84.63 118.96 -123.09
CA LEU A 363 -85.18 120.31 -122.90
C LEU A 363 -84.15 121.41 -123.18
N ALA A 364 -82.91 121.25 -122.71
CA ALA A 364 -81.79 122.15 -122.97
C ALA A 364 -81.46 122.20 -124.47
N ASN A 365 -81.41 121.04 -125.14
CA ASN A 365 -81.21 120.93 -126.58
C ASN A 365 -82.36 121.57 -127.39
N ARG A 366 -83.61 121.52 -126.89
CA ARG A 366 -84.74 122.28 -127.48
C ARG A 366 -84.59 123.79 -127.31
N ALA A 367 -84.10 124.25 -126.16
CA ALA A 367 -83.84 125.67 -125.90
C ALA A 367 -82.66 126.19 -126.73
N GLU A 368 -81.60 125.39 -126.90
CA GLU A 368 -80.48 125.69 -127.80
C GLU A 368 -80.93 125.71 -129.27
N LYS A 369 -81.75 124.76 -129.74
CA LYS A 369 -82.35 124.82 -131.09
C LYS A 369 -83.17 126.10 -131.31
N LYS A 370 -83.86 126.62 -130.28
CA LYS A 370 -84.56 127.93 -130.35
C LYS A 370 -83.58 129.11 -130.41
N LYS A 371 -82.45 129.06 -129.70
CA LYS A 371 -81.38 130.09 -129.77
C LYS A 371 -80.64 130.06 -131.12
N LEU A 372 -80.32 128.87 -131.66
CA LEU A 372 -79.68 128.70 -132.97
C LEU A 372 -80.57 129.25 -134.10
N LYS A 373 -81.89 129.00 -134.07
CA LYS A 373 -82.84 129.60 -135.02
C LYS A 373 -82.92 131.14 -134.92
N LYS A 374 -82.73 131.73 -133.74
CA LYS A 374 -82.65 133.19 -133.57
C LYS A 374 -81.32 133.78 -134.09
N LEU A 375 -80.21 133.04 -134.00
CA LEU A 375 -78.92 133.46 -134.56
C LEU A 375 -78.90 133.40 -136.10
N GLN A 376 -79.47 132.34 -136.70
CA GLN A 376 -79.57 132.23 -138.17
C GLN A 376 -80.44 133.34 -138.79
N LYS A 377 -81.52 133.76 -138.10
CA LYS A 377 -82.32 134.93 -138.52
C LYS A 377 -81.57 136.26 -138.41
N LYS A 378 -80.58 136.38 -137.52
CA LYS A 378 -79.70 137.56 -137.41
C LYS A 378 -78.58 137.57 -138.47
N MET A 379 -78.05 136.40 -138.86
CA MET A 379 -77.05 136.31 -139.94
C MET A 379 -77.66 136.63 -141.33
N GLN A 380 -78.88 136.17 -141.62
CA GLN A 380 -79.54 136.51 -142.89
C GLN A 380 -79.95 138.00 -142.98
N ALA A 381 -80.19 138.67 -141.85
CA ALA A 381 -80.40 140.12 -141.82
C ALA A 381 -79.10 140.94 -141.95
N ALA A 382 -77.94 140.37 -141.58
CA ALA A 382 -76.63 141.00 -141.73
C ALA A 382 -76.05 140.87 -143.15
N GLN A 383 -76.33 139.78 -143.88
CA GLN A 383 -75.90 139.62 -145.27
C GLN A 383 -76.71 140.49 -146.26
N ALA A 384 -77.99 140.76 -146.00
CA ALA A 384 -78.80 141.67 -146.84
C ALA A 384 -78.42 143.17 -146.68
N ALA A 385 -77.70 143.54 -145.62
CA ALA A 385 -77.23 144.91 -145.37
C ALA A 385 -75.81 145.19 -145.92
N ALA A 386 -75.04 144.15 -146.27
CA ALA A 386 -73.67 144.28 -146.75
C ALA A 386 -73.57 144.57 -148.27
N GLU A 387 -74.52 144.10 -149.10
CA GLU A 387 -74.45 144.29 -150.57
C GLU A 387 -75.08 145.59 -151.09
N LYS A 388 -75.78 146.37 -150.25
CA LYS A 388 -76.16 147.77 -150.59
C LYS A 388 -75.05 148.81 -150.37
N LYS A 389 -73.84 148.40 -149.97
CA LYS A 389 -72.65 149.26 -149.80
C LYS A 389 -71.45 148.90 -150.70
N ALA A 390 -71.65 148.09 -151.74
CA ALA A 390 -70.68 147.82 -152.80
C ALA A 390 -71.18 148.35 -154.16
N ALA A 391 -71.56 149.62 -154.18
CA ALA A 391 -71.54 150.46 -155.37
C ALA A 391 -70.81 151.76 -155.00
N LYS A 392 -69.47 151.68 -155.01
CA LYS A 392 -68.58 152.82 -155.27
C LYS A 392 -67.15 152.34 -155.59
N LYS A 393 -67.04 151.56 -156.67
CA LYS A 393 -66.13 151.85 -157.78
C LYS A 393 -66.60 151.14 -159.03
#